data_AF-D7N8Z6-F1
#
_entry.id   AF-D7N8Z6-F1
#
_cell.length_a   1.000
_cell.length_b   1.000
_cell.length_c   1.000
_cell.angle_alpha   90.00
_cell.angle_beta   90.00
_cell.angle_gamma   90.00
#
_symmetry.space_group_name_H-M   'P 1'
#
loop_
_entity.id
_entity.type
_entity.pdbx_description
1 polymer ?
#
loop_
_entity_poly.entity_id
_entity_poly.type
_entity_poly.pdbx_seq_one_letter_code
_entity_poly.pdbx_strand_id
1 'polypeptide(L)'
;MKKTNEKKIANKCQIFTPTNYVKELLDSVGYHKNIVNKTILENSCGDGNILVEIVNRYIEEAIELKFSNKKIKKGLENNIFGFEIDKNQFEKCICNLNLLVKKNGIQDVEWKIYNEDYLKSEVNIQFDFIVGNPPYITYSNLSQEERTFIKDKYETCRQGKFDYCYAFIEHSIKSLSSEGKMSYLIPSSIFKTVFGNKLREFMVQYIVEIKDYTKEKIFDNALVKSAIIIVDKKDCSEKIKYINMSNDSGLYICKKTIRKKWVFSNEFNIGKKRFGDYFKVSHVVATLLNKAYVINEDMYDEVDEYYKVGKFMIEKDAIMPTATPRNMRYGKEEKIIFPYKYINNQLIKYTEKEFKNLYPGAFSYLTKFKEDLIKRKSDKKSKWFEYGRTQALLGIKCEKLLISTIITDKVAVYRLDEACIPYAGMYISLRDEHQEYNLGFAKEILESENFMEYVKKVGINISGSSLRITSKDIEEFNF
;
A
#
# COMPACT_ATOMS: atom_id res chain seq x y z
N MET A 1 11.05 -25.69 -0.94
CA MET A 1 10.31 -24.45 -1.31
C MET A 1 9.64 -23.74 -0.13
N LYS A 2 9.09 -24.41 0.92
CA LYS A 2 8.58 -23.75 2.15
C LYS A 2 9.68 -22.99 2.95
N LYS A 3 10.79 -23.65 3.29
CA LYS A 3 11.93 -23.05 4.05
C LYS A 3 12.57 -21.81 3.40
N THR A 4 12.49 -21.70 2.06
CA THR A 4 13.09 -20.58 1.30
C THR A 4 12.21 -19.32 1.35
N ASN A 5 10.90 -19.48 1.53
CA ASN A 5 9.96 -18.36 1.75
C ASN A 5 10.03 -17.84 3.19
N GLU A 6 10.14 -18.74 4.18
CA GLU A 6 10.32 -18.36 5.59
C GLU A 6 11.59 -17.52 5.81
N LYS A 7 12.74 -17.94 5.24
CA LYS A 7 13.98 -17.14 5.27
C LYS A 7 13.89 -15.78 4.58
N LYS A 8 13.06 -15.65 3.53
CA LYS A 8 12.85 -14.38 2.81
C LYS A 8 11.92 -13.41 3.54
N ILE A 9 11.01 -13.92 4.37
CA ILE A 9 10.13 -13.12 5.23
C ILE A 9 10.92 -12.65 6.46
N ALA A 10 11.73 -13.54 7.07
CA ALA A 10 12.58 -13.23 8.22
C ALA A 10 13.57 -12.07 7.95
N ASN A 11 14.23 -12.04 6.79
CA ASN A 11 15.19 -10.97 6.45
C ASN A 11 14.55 -9.62 6.06
N LYS A 12 13.23 -9.57 5.77
CA LYS A 12 12.54 -8.31 5.45
C LYS A 12 11.81 -7.69 6.64
N CYS A 13 11.59 -8.44 7.72
CA CYS A 13 10.77 -8.02 8.86
C CYS A 13 11.58 -7.57 10.09
N GLN A 14 12.91 -7.67 10.07
CA GLN A 14 13.76 -7.23 11.19
C GLN A 14 14.24 -5.80 10.96
N ILE A 15 13.33 -4.83 11.10
CA ILE A 15 13.68 -3.41 11.13
C ILE A 15 13.46 -2.94 12.56
N PHE A 16 14.55 -2.73 13.28
CA PHE A 16 14.52 -2.23 14.65
C PHE A 16 14.18 -0.75 14.67
N THR A 17 13.31 -0.37 15.61
CA THR A 17 12.93 1.03 15.81
C THR A 17 14.12 1.82 16.37
N PRO A 18 14.60 2.88 15.69
CA PRO A 18 15.71 3.69 16.19
C PRO A 18 15.32 4.47 17.46
N THR A 19 16.30 4.76 18.32
CA THR A 19 16.09 5.33 19.66
C THR A 19 15.28 6.63 19.67
N ASN A 20 15.48 7.52 18.70
CA ASN A 20 14.71 8.75 18.60
C ASN A 20 13.21 8.48 18.39
N TYR A 21 12.85 7.51 17.55
CA TYR A 21 11.46 7.12 17.33
C TYR A 21 10.87 6.36 18.53
N VAL A 22 11.69 5.57 19.25
CA VAL A 22 11.25 4.93 20.50
C VAL A 22 10.80 5.97 21.52
N LYS A 23 11.63 6.99 21.76
CA LYS A 23 11.29 8.09 22.68
C LYS A 23 10.04 8.83 22.21
N GLU A 24 10.00 9.18 20.93
CA GLU A 24 8.86 9.87 20.32
C GLU A 24 7.54 9.12 20.51
N LEU A 25 7.53 7.80 20.34
CA LEU A 25 6.36 6.96 20.55
C LEU A 25 5.88 7.06 22.01
N LEU A 26 6.77 6.86 22.98
CA LEU A 26 6.43 6.90 24.40
C LEU A 26 6.02 8.31 24.87
N ASP A 27 6.69 9.35 24.37
CA ASP A 27 6.37 10.74 24.67
C ASP A 27 5.01 11.12 24.12
N SER A 28 4.66 10.63 22.92
CA SER A 28 3.39 10.90 22.25
C SER A 28 2.16 10.40 23.02
N VAL A 29 2.30 9.33 23.81
CA VAL A 29 1.23 8.85 24.70
C VAL A 29 1.34 9.41 26.12
N GLY A 30 2.40 10.16 26.44
CA GLY A 30 2.64 10.69 27.77
C GLY A 30 3.24 9.67 28.74
N TYR A 31 3.91 8.63 28.25
CA TYR A 31 4.58 7.62 29.07
C TYR A 31 5.93 8.15 29.61
N HIS A 32 5.88 9.21 30.41
CA HIS A 32 7.04 9.82 31.06
C HIS A 32 6.76 10.23 32.51
N LYS A 33 5.50 10.21 32.96
CA LYS A 33 5.11 10.52 34.34
C LYS A 33 3.79 9.85 34.72
N ASN A 34 3.61 9.55 35.99
CA ASN A 34 2.51 8.78 36.59
C ASN A 34 2.29 7.41 35.91
N ILE A 35 3.38 6.69 35.61
CA ILE A 35 3.38 5.43 34.86
C ILE A 35 3.53 4.18 35.74
N VAL A 36 4.04 4.30 36.97
CA VAL A 36 4.35 3.11 37.82
C VAL A 36 3.15 2.21 38.18
N ASN A 37 1.92 2.70 38.03
CA ASN A 37 0.68 1.92 38.26
C ASN A 37 -0.10 1.66 36.98
N LYS A 38 0.51 1.84 35.80
CA LYS A 38 -0.14 1.78 34.50
C LYS A 38 0.33 0.58 33.70
N THR A 39 -0.59 -0.13 33.07
CA THR A 39 -0.26 -1.27 32.22
C THR A 39 0.16 -0.82 30.83
N ILE A 40 1.23 -1.41 30.30
CA ILE A 40 1.75 -1.10 28.96
C ILE A 40 2.08 -2.38 28.18
N LEU A 41 1.82 -2.34 26.88
CA LEU A 41 2.06 -3.44 25.95
C LEU A 41 2.90 -2.99 24.75
N GLU A 42 3.91 -3.79 24.41
CA GLU A 42 4.54 -3.82 23.08
C GLU A 42 4.28 -5.17 22.39
N ASN A 43 3.49 -5.17 21.32
CA ASN A 43 2.94 -6.39 20.73
C ASN A 43 3.72 -7.00 19.55
N SER A 44 4.91 -6.46 19.26
CA SER A 44 5.85 -7.00 18.27
C SER A 44 7.27 -6.54 18.60
N CYS A 45 7.79 -6.99 19.75
CA CYS A 45 8.90 -6.32 20.43
C CYS A 45 10.29 -6.54 19.85
N GLY A 46 10.49 -7.52 18.95
CA GLY A 46 11.80 -7.81 18.38
C GLY A 46 12.82 -8.11 19.48
N ASP A 47 13.96 -7.41 19.46
CA ASP A 47 15.00 -7.51 20.49
C ASP A 47 14.77 -6.57 21.69
N GLY A 48 13.62 -5.91 21.75
CA GLY A 48 13.14 -5.17 22.92
C GLY A 48 13.49 -3.69 22.96
N ASN A 49 13.87 -3.05 21.86
CA ASN A 49 14.26 -1.63 21.87
C ASN A 49 13.23 -0.69 22.54
N ILE A 50 11.93 -0.88 22.31
CA ILE A 50 10.88 -0.08 22.96
C ILE A 50 10.68 -0.56 24.41
N LEU A 51 10.56 -1.87 24.66
CA LEU A 51 10.46 -2.42 26.02
C LEU A 51 11.61 -2.00 26.95
N VAL A 52 12.84 -1.91 26.45
CA VAL A 52 14.01 -1.46 27.23
C VAL A 52 13.81 -0.01 27.69
N GLU A 53 13.35 0.88 26.81
CA GLU A 53 13.05 2.27 27.19
C GLU A 53 11.85 2.36 28.13
N ILE A 54 10.80 1.55 27.92
CA ILE A 54 9.65 1.43 28.84
C ILE A 54 10.12 1.09 30.25
N VAL A 55 10.93 0.02 30.38
CA VAL A 55 11.47 -0.44 31.67
C VAL A 55 12.38 0.62 32.28
N ASN A 56 13.20 1.30 31.48
CA ASN A 56 14.08 2.36 31.96
C ASN A 56 13.28 3.50 32.60
N ARG A 57 12.30 4.05 31.88
CA ARG A 57 11.42 5.13 32.38
C ARG A 57 10.64 4.71 33.62
N TYR A 58 10.15 3.47 33.65
CA TYR A 58 9.47 2.92 34.81
C TYR A 58 10.38 2.90 36.05
N ILE A 59 11.62 2.42 35.90
CA ILE A 59 12.59 2.34 37.00
C ILE A 59 12.97 3.73 37.50
N GLU A 60 13.23 4.67 36.58
CA GLU A 60 13.55 6.07 36.91
C GLU A 60 12.46 6.71 37.77
N GLU A 61 11.20 6.67 37.32
CA GLU A 61 10.09 7.23 38.11
C GLU A 61 9.92 6.49 39.45
N ALA A 62 10.05 5.16 39.47
CA ALA A 62 9.88 4.39 40.70
C ALA A 62 10.96 4.72 41.74
N ILE A 63 12.20 4.99 41.30
CA ILE A 63 13.29 5.45 42.17
C ILE A 63 13.00 6.85 42.71
N GLU A 64 12.52 7.78 41.87
CA GLU A 64 12.10 9.12 42.32
C GLU A 64 11.00 9.06 43.38
N LEU A 65 10.05 8.13 43.22
CA LEU A 65 8.99 7.83 44.18
C LEU A 65 9.45 7.01 45.40
N LYS A 66 10.76 6.76 45.53
CA LYS A 66 11.39 6.02 46.64
C LYS A 66 10.85 4.60 46.82
N PHE A 67 10.51 3.92 45.73
CA PHE A 67 10.08 2.53 45.79
C PHE A 67 11.28 1.63 46.12
N SER A 68 11.07 0.62 46.96
CA SER A 68 12.08 -0.42 47.19
C SER A 68 12.25 -1.30 45.95
N ASN A 69 13.42 -1.91 45.76
CA ASN A 69 13.67 -2.83 44.64
C ASN A 69 12.61 -3.95 44.55
N LYS A 70 12.10 -4.43 45.69
CA LYS A 70 11.01 -5.41 45.75
C LYS A 70 9.71 -4.87 45.15
N LYS A 71 9.38 -3.60 45.41
CA LYS A 71 8.19 -2.94 44.84
C LYS A 71 8.38 -2.63 43.36
N ILE A 72 9.57 -2.21 42.95
CA ILE A 72 9.91 -1.99 41.53
C ILE A 72 9.76 -3.30 40.74
N LYS A 73 10.40 -4.38 41.21
CA LYS A 73 10.29 -5.73 40.63
C LYS A 73 8.83 -6.14 40.43
N LYS A 74 8.03 -6.11 41.50
CA LYS A 74 6.60 -6.48 41.44
C LYS A 74 5.83 -5.63 40.43
N GLY A 75 6.18 -4.36 40.29
CA GLY A 75 5.56 -3.47 39.31
C GLY A 75 5.90 -3.84 37.87
N LEU A 76 7.19 -4.09 37.58
CA LEU A 76 7.64 -4.56 36.25
C LEU A 76 6.92 -5.86 35.85
N GLU A 77 6.84 -6.83 36.76
CA GLU A 77 6.16 -8.13 36.56
C GLU A 77 4.66 -7.98 36.29
N ASN A 78 4.02 -6.97 36.90
CA ASN A 78 2.57 -6.82 36.81
C ASN A 78 2.11 -5.95 35.65
N ASN A 79 2.91 -4.97 35.24
CA ASN A 79 2.47 -3.86 34.41
C ASN A 79 3.05 -3.85 33.00
N ILE A 80 4.12 -4.60 32.72
CA ILE A 80 4.81 -4.56 31.42
C ILE A 80 4.60 -5.87 30.67
N PHE A 81 4.04 -5.76 29.47
CA PHE A 81 3.67 -6.88 28.63
C PHE A 81 4.31 -6.77 27.25
N GLY A 82 4.60 -7.92 26.64
CA GLY A 82 5.03 -7.91 25.25
C GLY A 82 4.89 -9.24 24.53
N PHE A 83 4.93 -9.17 23.21
CA PHE A 83 4.81 -10.33 22.32
C PHE A 83 5.89 -10.29 21.25
N GLU A 84 6.52 -11.43 21.00
CA GLU A 84 7.41 -11.63 19.87
C GLU A 84 7.27 -13.06 19.36
N ILE A 85 7.04 -13.21 18.05
CA ILE A 85 6.81 -14.54 17.45
C ILE A 85 8.14 -15.25 17.13
N ASP A 86 9.21 -14.49 16.82
CA ASP A 86 10.54 -15.03 16.56
C ASP A 86 11.27 -15.34 17.87
N LYS A 87 11.50 -16.63 18.12
CA LYS A 87 12.13 -17.11 19.34
C LYS A 87 13.52 -16.49 19.61
N ASN A 88 14.33 -16.26 18.58
CA ASN A 88 15.67 -15.71 18.78
C ASN A 88 15.61 -14.23 19.19
N GLN A 89 14.68 -13.46 18.62
CA GLN A 89 14.47 -12.07 19.00
C GLN A 89 13.88 -11.97 20.41
N PHE A 90 12.90 -12.82 20.73
CA PHE A 90 12.36 -12.95 22.07
C PHE A 90 13.45 -13.21 23.12
N GLU A 91 14.34 -14.18 22.89
CA GLU A 91 15.44 -14.51 23.82
C GLU A 91 16.40 -13.31 24.00
N LYS A 92 16.70 -12.58 22.92
CA LYS A 92 17.50 -11.35 22.99
C LYS A 92 16.80 -10.24 23.79
N CYS A 93 15.50 -10.06 23.58
CA CYS A 93 14.69 -9.11 24.33
C CYS A 93 14.79 -9.41 25.84
N ILE A 94 14.55 -10.65 26.25
CA ILE A 94 14.67 -11.04 27.66
C ILE A 94 16.08 -10.77 28.21
N CYS A 95 17.13 -11.08 27.42
CA CYS A 95 18.51 -10.80 27.82
C CYS A 95 18.75 -9.29 28.05
N ASN A 96 18.32 -8.44 27.10
CA ASN A 96 18.45 -6.99 27.18
C ASN A 96 17.73 -6.40 28.40
N LEU A 97 16.50 -6.85 28.66
CA LEU A 97 15.72 -6.43 29.83
C LEU A 97 16.41 -6.86 31.14
N ASN A 98 16.91 -8.09 31.21
CA ASN A 98 17.63 -8.60 32.39
C ASN A 98 18.92 -7.83 32.65
N LEU A 99 19.66 -7.45 31.60
CA LEU A 99 20.85 -6.61 31.72
C LEU A 99 20.51 -5.22 32.28
N LEU A 100 19.40 -4.62 31.83
CA LEU A 100 18.95 -3.31 32.31
C LEU A 100 18.55 -3.34 33.79
N VAL A 101 17.71 -4.28 34.21
CA VAL A 101 17.26 -4.36 35.62
C VAL A 101 18.41 -4.70 36.56
N LYS A 102 19.36 -5.54 36.12
CA LYS A 102 20.56 -5.89 36.90
C LYS A 102 21.45 -4.69 37.18
N LYS A 103 21.61 -3.78 36.21
CA LYS A 103 22.35 -2.51 36.41
C LYS A 103 21.72 -1.62 37.49
N ASN A 104 20.42 -1.77 37.73
CA ASN A 104 19.65 -1.05 38.74
C ASN A 104 19.48 -1.84 40.06
N GLY A 105 20.24 -2.93 40.26
CA GLY A 105 20.18 -3.73 41.49
C GLY A 105 18.90 -4.56 41.66
N ILE A 106 18.17 -4.80 40.56
CA ILE A 106 16.95 -5.61 40.52
C ILE A 106 17.29 -6.93 39.81
N GLN A 107 16.82 -8.05 40.36
CA GLN A 107 17.11 -9.38 39.85
C GLN A 107 15.86 -10.27 39.80
N ASP A 108 15.93 -11.29 38.95
CA ASP A 108 14.93 -12.36 38.81
C ASP A 108 13.50 -11.86 38.52
N VAL A 109 13.37 -10.85 37.66
CA VAL A 109 12.07 -10.30 37.24
C VAL A 109 11.32 -11.35 36.41
N GLU A 110 10.11 -11.71 36.84
CA GLU A 110 9.22 -12.58 36.07
C GLU A 110 8.48 -11.79 34.98
N TRP A 111 9.08 -11.76 33.79
CA TRP A 111 8.58 -11.00 32.66
C TRP A 111 7.27 -11.57 32.08
N LYS A 112 6.27 -10.71 31.85
CA LYS A 112 5.08 -11.01 31.03
C LYS A 112 5.32 -10.72 29.54
N ILE A 113 6.46 -11.18 29.05
CA ILE A 113 6.79 -11.15 27.62
C ILE A 113 6.60 -12.56 27.08
N TYR A 114 5.84 -12.72 26.00
CA TYR A 114 5.40 -14.00 25.47
C TYR A 114 6.02 -14.28 24.11
N ASN A 115 6.57 -15.50 23.92
CA ASN A 115 7.00 -15.95 22.60
C ASN A 115 5.82 -16.53 21.80
N GLU A 116 4.86 -15.67 21.45
CA GLU A 116 3.59 -16.06 20.85
C GLU A 116 3.14 -15.09 19.75
N ASP A 117 2.13 -15.50 18.97
CA ASP A 117 1.47 -14.64 17.99
C ASP A 117 0.41 -13.78 18.67
N TYR A 118 0.70 -12.49 18.85
CA TYR A 118 -0.20 -11.51 19.47
C TYR A 118 -1.64 -11.55 18.92
N LEU A 119 -1.84 -11.78 17.62
CA LEU A 119 -3.18 -11.80 17.04
C LEU A 119 -3.96 -13.08 17.35
N LYS A 120 -3.28 -14.13 17.81
CA LYS A 120 -3.88 -15.42 18.21
C LYS A 120 -3.95 -15.59 19.73
N SER A 121 -3.09 -14.90 20.48
CA SER A 121 -3.10 -14.93 21.94
C SER A 121 -4.29 -14.16 22.51
N GLU A 122 -4.73 -14.58 23.70
CA GLU A 122 -5.75 -13.90 24.47
C GLU A 122 -5.12 -13.39 25.77
N VAL A 123 -5.17 -12.07 25.98
CA VAL A 123 -4.76 -11.46 27.25
C VAL A 123 -6.01 -10.88 27.91
N ASN A 124 -6.41 -11.46 29.03
CA ASN A 124 -7.62 -11.08 29.76
C ASN A 124 -7.46 -9.80 30.60
N ILE A 125 -6.79 -8.79 30.05
CA ILE A 125 -6.68 -7.46 30.65
C ILE A 125 -6.82 -6.38 29.57
N GLN A 126 -7.08 -5.16 30.01
CA GLN A 126 -7.00 -3.97 29.17
C GLN A 126 -5.75 -3.16 29.51
N PHE A 127 -5.23 -2.45 28.52
CA PHE A 127 -3.98 -1.69 28.65
C PHE A 127 -4.22 -0.19 28.75
N ASP A 128 -3.54 0.47 29.70
CA ASP A 128 -3.47 1.94 29.74
C ASP A 128 -2.65 2.49 28.56
N PHE A 129 -1.60 1.76 28.15
CA PHE A 129 -0.74 2.15 27.05
C PHE A 129 -0.46 0.99 26.10
N ILE A 130 -0.49 1.25 24.79
CA ILE A 130 0.04 0.30 23.79
C ILE A 130 0.97 1.06 22.86
N VAL A 131 2.22 0.61 22.76
CA VAL A 131 3.25 1.28 21.98
C VAL A 131 4.00 0.25 21.15
N GLY A 132 4.24 0.53 19.87
CA GLY A 132 4.89 -0.46 19.03
C GLY A 132 5.12 -0.05 17.57
N ASN A 133 5.81 -0.93 16.87
CA ASN A 133 6.07 -0.89 15.44
C ASN A 133 5.58 -2.20 14.81
N PRO A 134 4.28 -2.32 14.49
CA PRO A 134 3.72 -3.57 13.99
C PRO A 134 4.37 -4.02 12.67
N PRO A 135 4.34 -5.32 12.33
CA PRO A 135 5.00 -5.86 11.15
C PRO A 135 4.44 -5.36 9.80
N TYR A 136 5.32 -4.93 8.88
CA TYR A 136 4.95 -4.38 7.57
C TYR A 136 4.87 -5.47 6.48
N ILE A 137 3.97 -6.43 6.67
CA ILE A 137 3.81 -7.56 5.76
C ILE A 137 2.60 -7.33 4.83
N THR A 138 2.83 -7.42 3.52
CA THR A 138 1.75 -7.28 2.52
C THR A 138 0.94 -8.57 2.39
N TYR A 139 -0.33 -8.44 1.97
CA TYR A 139 -1.24 -9.57 1.76
C TYR A 139 -0.61 -10.74 0.98
N SER A 140 0.16 -10.45 -0.08
CA SER A 140 0.75 -11.46 -0.95
C SER A 140 1.78 -12.35 -0.26
N ASN A 141 2.38 -11.85 0.83
CA ASN A 141 3.42 -12.55 1.58
C ASN A 141 2.87 -13.37 2.75
N LEU A 142 1.62 -13.13 3.15
CA LEU A 142 0.91 -13.96 4.14
C LEU A 142 0.58 -15.34 3.56
N SER A 143 0.65 -16.37 4.40
CA SER A 143 0.19 -17.72 4.08
C SER A 143 -1.34 -17.73 3.89
N GLN A 144 -1.85 -18.79 3.25
CA GLN A 144 -3.29 -18.91 3.03
C GLN A 144 -4.06 -19.07 4.35
N GLU A 145 -3.49 -19.79 5.31
CA GLU A 145 -4.08 -20.01 6.64
C GLU A 145 -4.18 -18.69 7.43
N GLU A 146 -3.10 -17.91 7.47
CA GLU A 146 -3.11 -16.59 8.12
C GLU A 146 -4.13 -15.65 7.48
N ARG A 147 -4.22 -15.64 6.14
CA ARG A 147 -5.21 -14.80 5.45
C ARG A 147 -6.63 -15.16 5.83
N THR A 148 -6.94 -16.45 5.97
CA THR A 148 -8.28 -16.91 6.38
C THR A 148 -8.54 -16.49 7.82
N PHE A 149 -7.62 -16.81 8.74
CA PHE A 149 -7.74 -16.45 10.15
C PHE A 149 -7.99 -14.94 10.35
N ILE A 150 -7.18 -14.09 9.71
CA ILE A 150 -7.30 -12.63 9.87
C ILE A 150 -8.61 -12.10 9.28
N LYS A 151 -9.07 -12.66 8.15
CA LYS A 151 -10.36 -12.28 7.55
C LYS A 151 -11.54 -12.64 8.45
N ASP A 152 -11.46 -13.78 9.13
CA ASP A 152 -12.54 -14.27 9.97
C ASP A 152 -12.58 -13.49 11.31
N LYS A 153 -11.41 -13.23 11.91
CA LYS A 153 -11.30 -12.59 13.24
C LYS A 153 -11.44 -11.06 13.22
N TYR A 154 -10.93 -10.37 12.19
CA TYR A 154 -10.80 -8.90 12.20
C TYR A 154 -11.68 -8.23 11.15
N GLU A 155 -12.56 -7.33 11.60
CA GLU A 155 -13.62 -6.74 10.77
C GLU A 155 -13.05 -5.86 9.66
N THR A 156 -11.99 -5.12 9.97
CA THR A 156 -11.30 -4.22 9.02
C THR A 156 -10.58 -4.99 7.92
N CYS A 157 -10.35 -6.29 8.11
CA CYS A 157 -9.60 -7.17 7.21
C CYS A 157 -10.47 -8.16 6.42
N ARG A 158 -11.80 -8.22 6.67
CA ARG A 158 -12.72 -9.18 6.02
C ARG A 158 -12.64 -9.20 4.49
N GLN A 159 -12.41 -8.05 3.86
CA GLN A 159 -12.43 -7.90 2.40
C GLN A 159 -11.11 -7.39 1.82
N GLY A 160 -10.86 -7.75 0.56
CA GLY A 160 -9.71 -7.24 -0.20
C GLY A 160 -8.37 -7.85 0.21
N LYS A 161 -7.31 -7.04 0.01
CA LYS A 161 -5.90 -7.40 0.22
C LYS A 161 -5.27 -6.43 1.23
N PHE A 162 -5.68 -6.54 2.49
CA PHE A 162 -5.15 -5.75 3.61
C PHE A 162 -3.66 -6.02 3.85
N ASP A 163 -2.98 -5.06 4.48
CA ASP A 163 -1.64 -5.31 5.04
C ASP A 163 -1.77 -5.83 6.47
N TYR A 164 -0.83 -6.67 6.89
CA TYR A 164 -0.92 -7.43 8.14
C TYR A 164 -1.04 -6.54 9.39
N CYS A 165 -0.39 -5.38 9.38
CA CYS A 165 -0.49 -4.39 10.45
C CYS A 165 -1.91 -3.86 10.69
N TYR A 166 -2.86 -4.04 9.77
CA TYR A 166 -4.24 -3.56 9.96
C TYR A 166 -4.93 -4.33 11.10
N ALA A 167 -4.68 -5.65 11.17
CA ALA A 167 -5.18 -6.49 12.24
C ALA A 167 -4.53 -6.13 13.59
N PHE A 168 -3.24 -5.79 13.60
CA PHE A 168 -2.54 -5.28 14.80
C PHE A 168 -3.20 -4.00 15.31
N ILE A 169 -3.45 -3.02 14.44
CA ILE A 169 -4.08 -1.75 14.82
C ILE A 169 -5.50 -1.99 15.38
N GLU A 170 -6.32 -2.80 14.69
CA GLU A 170 -7.66 -3.12 15.18
C GLU A 170 -7.63 -3.84 16.53
N HIS A 171 -6.77 -4.86 16.67
CA HIS A 171 -6.66 -5.64 17.89
C HIS A 171 -6.23 -4.77 19.07
N SER A 172 -5.20 -3.94 18.88
CA SER A 172 -4.66 -3.09 19.93
C SER A 172 -5.63 -1.99 20.37
N ILE A 173 -6.32 -1.33 19.44
CA ILE A 173 -7.38 -0.38 19.81
C ILE A 173 -8.46 -1.10 20.65
N LYS A 174 -8.84 -2.33 20.31
CA LYS A 174 -9.80 -3.11 21.10
C LYS A 174 -9.26 -3.49 22.49
N SER A 175 -7.96 -3.77 22.62
CA SER A 175 -7.28 -4.11 23.89
C SER A 175 -7.02 -2.92 24.83
N LEU A 176 -7.14 -1.67 24.38
CA LEU A 176 -6.98 -0.49 25.26
C LEU A 176 -8.09 -0.40 26.31
N SER A 177 -7.76 0.12 27.50
CA SER A 177 -8.75 0.51 28.52
C SER A 177 -9.59 1.70 28.06
N SER A 178 -10.68 2.04 28.76
CA SER A 178 -11.53 3.18 28.40
C SER A 178 -10.80 4.53 28.40
N GLU A 179 -9.69 4.64 29.14
CA GLU A 179 -8.82 5.82 29.15
C GLU A 179 -7.45 5.57 28.49
N GLY A 180 -7.32 4.44 27.78
CA GLY A 180 -6.06 3.97 27.24
C GLY A 180 -5.60 4.78 26.03
N LYS A 181 -4.28 4.87 25.88
CA LYS A 181 -3.61 5.56 24.77
C LYS A 181 -2.73 4.61 23.98
N MET A 182 -2.61 4.85 22.69
CA MET A 182 -1.74 4.07 21.82
C MET A 182 -0.95 4.95 20.88
N SER A 183 0.32 4.61 20.66
CA SER A 183 1.13 5.20 19.58
C SER A 183 1.77 4.11 18.75
N TYR A 184 1.54 4.11 17.43
CA TYR A 184 2.15 3.16 16.51
C TYR A 184 2.90 3.82 15.37
N LEU A 185 4.07 3.26 15.07
CA LEU A 185 4.79 3.52 13.84
C LEU A 185 4.22 2.65 12.71
N ILE A 186 3.56 3.25 11.72
CA ILE A 186 2.83 2.55 10.66
C ILE A 186 3.23 3.01 9.26
N PRO A 187 2.99 2.22 8.18
CA PRO A 187 3.19 2.69 6.82
C PRO A 187 2.20 3.83 6.47
N SER A 188 2.68 4.96 5.96
CA SER A 188 1.82 6.10 5.63
C SER A 188 0.87 5.84 4.46
N SER A 189 1.11 4.78 3.67
CA SER A 189 0.19 4.31 2.63
C SER A 189 -1.19 3.97 3.19
N ILE A 190 -1.30 3.60 4.48
CA ILE A 190 -2.56 3.29 5.18
C ILE A 190 -3.56 4.42 5.04
N PHE A 191 -3.13 5.67 4.95
CA PHE A 191 -4.03 6.83 4.83
C PHE A 191 -4.76 6.88 3.48
N LYS A 192 -4.23 6.22 2.44
CA LYS A 192 -4.67 6.43 1.06
C LYS A 192 -5.00 5.15 0.30
N THR A 193 -4.60 3.97 0.76
CA THR A 193 -4.92 2.71 0.05
C THR A 193 -6.41 2.39 0.09
N VAL A 194 -6.93 1.73 -0.95
CA VAL A 194 -8.33 1.29 -0.99
C VAL A 194 -8.62 0.22 0.07
N PHE A 195 -7.66 -0.65 0.35
CA PHE A 195 -7.81 -1.73 1.34
C PHE A 195 -7.76 -1.22 2.78
N GLY A 196 -7.13 -0.08 3.04
CA GLY A 196 -7.14 0.55 4.38
C GLY A 196 -8.43 1.29 4.71
N ASN A 197 -9.41 1.36 3.81
CA ASN A 197 -10.61 2.17 4.02
C ASN A 197 -11.40 1.77 5.27
N LYS A 198 -11.61 0.47 5.47
CA LYS A 198 -12.36 -0.03 6.62
C LYS A 198 -11.63 0.23 7.94
N LEU A 199 -10.30 0.08 7.94
CA LEU A 199 -9.49 0.43 9.10
C LEU A 199 -9.58 1.92 9.43
N ARG A 200 -9.49 2.79 8.41
CA ARG A 200 -9.64 4.23 8.58
C ARG A 200 -11.01 4.61 9.15
N GLU A 201 -12.09 4.02 8.62
CA GLU A 201 -13.45 4.21 9.17
C GLU A 201 -13.53 3.78 10.64
N PHE A 202 -12.91 2.66 11.00
CA PHE A 202 -12.89 2.16 12.38
C PHE A 202 -12.10 3.06 13.34
N MET A 203 -10.90 3.49 12.95
CA MET A 203 -9.96 4.18 13.84
C MET A 203 -10.13 5.70 13.91
N VAL A 204 -10.81 6.33 12.94
CA VAL A 204 -10.91 7.81 12.84
C VAL A 204 -11.41 8.48 14.12
N GLN A 205 -12.33 7.83 14.83
CA GLN A 205 -12.92 8.36 16.05
C GLN A 205 -11.89 8.45 17.19
N TYR A 206 -10.94 7.52 17.24
CA TYR A 206 -9.96 7.40 18.33
C TYR A 206 -8.64 8.12 18.06
N ILE A 207 -8.34 8.43 16.79
CA ILE A 207 -7.10 9.13 16.44
C ILE A 207 -7.17 10.60 16.88
N VAL A 208 -6.14 11.05 17.58
CA VAL A 208 -6.01 12.44 18.06
C VAL A 208 -4.88 13.18 17.37
N GLU A 209 -3.80 12.47 17.03
CA GLU A 209 -2.62 13.07 16.42
C GLU A 209 -1.96 12.12 15.41
N ILE A 210 -1.37 12.70 14.37
CA ILE A 210 -0.60 12.00 13.33
C ILE A 210 0.67 12.78 13.09
N LYS A 211 1.82 12.12 13.26
CA LYS A 211 3.15 12.64 12.93
C LYS A 211 3.65 11.97 11.66
N ASP A 212 3.74 12.72 10.58
CA ASP A 212 4.02 12.20 9.24
C ASP A 212 5.49 12.39 8.85
N TYR A 213 6.20 11.28 8.69
CA TYR A 213 7.61 11.22 8.31
C TYR A 213 7.78 10.83 6.83
N THR A 214 6.74 10.97 6.00
CA THR A 214 6.75 10.58 4.58
C THR A 214 7.84 11.25 3.73
N LYS A 215 8.43 12.34 4.20
CA LYS A 215 9.54 13.03 3.54
C LYS A 215 10.91 12.75 4.18
N GLU A 216 10.94 12.05 5.31
CA GLU A 216 12.16 11.66 6.02
C GLU A 216 12.46 10.17 5.79
N LYS A 217 13.74 9.80 5.85
CA LYS A 217 14.14 8.40 5.93
C LYS A 217 14.26 8.02 7.40
N ILE A 218 13.22 7.39 7.95
CA ILE A 218 13.20 6.88 9.33
C ILE A 218 14.22 5.75 9.50
N PHE A 219 14.37 4.92 8.47
CA PHE A 219 15.24 3.76 8.48
C PHE A 219 16.23 3.87 7.33
N ASP A 220 17.53 3.81 7.63
CA ASP A 220 18.61 3.99 6.65
C ASP A 220 18.51 3.00 5.47
N ASN A 221 17.89 1.84 5.69
CA ASN A 221 17.74 0.76 4.70
C ASN A 221 16.28 0.48 4.27
N ALA A 222 15.27 1.21 4.77
CA ALA A 222 13.87 0.95 4.42
C ALA A 222 13.30 2.01 3.47
N LEU A 223 12.77 1.55 2.34
CA LEU A 223 12.08 2.39 1.36
C LEU A 223 10.65 2.78 1.80
N VAL A 224 10.19 2.27 2.94
CA VAL A 224 8.81 2.45 3.39
C VAL A 224 8.70 3.78 4.13
N LYS A 225 7.83 4.64 3.61
CA LYS A 225 7.44 5.88 4.26
C LYS A 225 6.47 5.56 5.39
N SER A 226 6.70 6.15 6.56
CA SER A 226 5.94 5.85 7.77
C SER A 226 5.39 7.10 8.43
N ALA A 227 4.47 6.87 9.35
CA ALA A 227 3.89 7.88 10.22
C ALA A 227 3.72 7.29 11.62
N ILE A 228 3.75 8.13 12.65
CA ILE A 228 3.28 7.76 13.98
C ILE A 228 1.82 8.20 14.09
N ILE A 229 0.93 7.25 14.40
CA ILE A 229 -0.45 7.55 14.77
C ILE A 229 -0.58 7.53 16.29
N ILE A 230 -1.35 8.47 16.83
CA ILE A 230 -1.66 8.54 18.25
C ILE A 230 -3.18 8.38 18.40
N VAL A 231 -3.55 7.45 19.26
CA VAL A 231 -4.92 7.13 19.65
C VAL A 231 -5.10 7.42 21.14
N ASP A 232 -6.23 8.03 21.48
CA ASP A 232 -6.66 8.25 22.87
C ASP A 232 -8.15 7.89 22.96
N LYS A 233 -8.50 6.87 23.75
CA LYS A 233 -9.89 6.43 23.90
C LYS A 233 -10.77 7.39 24.68
N LYS A 234 -10.16 8.29 25.47
CA LYS A 234 -10.89 9.29 26.26
C LYS A 234 -11.17 10.55 25.46
N ASP A 235 -10.41 10.81 24.39
CA ASP A 235 -10.55 12.02 23.60
C ASP A 235 -11.84 12.00 22.76
N CYS A 236 -12.60 13.09 22.89
CA CYS A 236 -13.84 13.32 22.13
C CYS A 236 -13.68 14.44 21.10
N SER A 237 -12.44 14.83 20.75
CA SER A 237 -12.20 15.90 19.79
C SER A 237 -12.73 15.52 18.41
N GLU A 238 -13.36 16.48 17.75
CA GLU A 238 -13.81 16.37 16.35
C GLU A 238 -12.66 16.61 15.36
N LYS A 239 -11.46 16.92 15.85
CA LYS A 239 -10.28 17.28 15.05
C LYS A 239 -9.10 16.36 15.35
N ILE A 240 -8.32 16.07 14.32
CA ILE A 240 -7.02 15.38 14.37
C ILE A 240 -5.93 16.42 14.19
N LYS A 241 -4.93 16.43 15.08
CA LYS A 241 -3.70 17.20 14.89
C LYS A 241 -2.78 16.45 13.92
N TYR A 242 -2.48 17.04 12.78
CA TYR A 242 -1.51 16.50 11.83
C TYR A 242 -0.24 17.33 11.89
N ILE A 243 0.91 16.68 11.99
CA ILE A 243 2.23 17.30 11.99
C ILE A 243 3.05 16.69 10.87
N ASN A 244 3.55 17.52 9.96
CA ASN A 244 4.55 17.13 8.99
C ASN A 244 5.94 17.30 9.60
N MET A 245 6.62 16.18 9.86
CA MET A 245 7.87 16.20 10.62
C MET A 245 9.02 16.80 9.82
N SER A 246 8.97 16.75 8.48
CA SER A 246 10.05 17.26 7.62
C SER A 246 10.24 18.78 7.62
N ASN A 247 9.22 19.53 8.05
CA ASN A 247 9.25 20.99 8.11
C ASN A 247 8.59 21.53 9.38
N ASP A 248 8.35 20.65 10.37
CA ASP A 248 7.70 20.94 11.64
C ASP A 248 6.41 21.77 11.52
N SER A 249 5.61 21.49 10.47
CA SER A 249 4.37 22.22 10.21
C SER A 249 3.15 21.43 10.69
N GLY A 250 2.28 22.10 11.44
CA GLY A 250 1.08 21.50 12.03
C GLY A 250 -0.23 22.06 11.45
N LEU A 251 -1.26 21.23 11.36
CA LEU A 251 -2.63 21.65 11.03
C LEU A 251 -3.65 20.74 11.70
N TYR A 252 -4.88 21.24 11.85
CA TYR A 252 -5.99 20.45 12.41
C TYR A 252 -6.96 20.05 11.30
N ILE A 253 -7.23 18.76 11.18
CA ILE A 253 -8.23 18.24 10.23
C ILE A 253 -9.50 17.81 10.96
N CYS A 254 -10.66 18.18 10.43
CA CYS A 254 -11.95 17.73 10.93
C CYS A 254 -12.22 16.25 10.58
N LYS A 255 -12.47 15.40 11.60
CA LYS A 255 -12.78 13.96 11.46
C LYS A 255 -13.96 13.72 10.52
N LYS A 256 -14.96 14.60 10.50
CA LYS A 256 -16.17 14.50 9.64
C LYS A 256 -15.89 14.73 8.15
N THR A 257 -14.85 15.49 7.83
CA THR A 257 -14.48 15.86 6.45
C THR A 257 -13.58 14.82 5.79
N ILE A 258 -12.80 14.10 6.58
CA ILE A 258 -11.96 13.01 6.10
C ILE A 258 -12.85 11.83 5.69
N ARG A 259 -12.81 11.47 4.40
CA ARG A 259 -13.55 10.30 3.88
C ARG A 259 -12.72 9.57 2.84
N LYS A 260 -12.85 8.25 2.81
CA LYS A 260 -12.13 7.38 1.88
C LYS A 260 -10.62 7.55 2.05
N LYS A 261 -9.98 8.42 1.26
CA LYS A 261 -8.56 8.76 1.42
C LYS A 261 -8.38 9.91 2.39
N TRP A 262 -7.47 9.77 3.32
CA TRP A 262 -7.10 10.85 4.23
C TRP A 262 -6.10 11.76 3.52
N VAL A 263 -6.53 12.99 3.30
CA VAL A 263 -5.71 14.05 2.73
C VAL A 263 -5.56 15.12 3.82
N PHE A 264 -4.32 15.36 4.22
CA PHE A 264 -4.01 16.29 5.30
C PHE A 264 -3.73 17.69 4.73
N SER A 265 -4.80 18.35 4.27
CA SER A 265 -4.76 19.71 3.71
C SER A 265 -6.09 20.40 3.95
N ASN A 266 -6.06 21.67 4.36
CA ASN A 266 -7.28 22.49 4.52
C ASN A 266 -7.83 22.95 3.16
N GLU A 267 -6.95 23.12 2.18
CA GLU A 267 -7.28 23.49 0.82
C GLU A 267 -7.05 22.27 -0.09
N PHE A 268 -8.14 21.61 -0.49
CA PHE A 268 -8.08 20.43 -1.33
C PHE A 268 -9.23 20.45 -2.33
N ASN A 269 -8.89 20.29 -3.61
CA ASN A 269 -9.86 20.05 -4.68
C ASN A 269 -10.91 21.17 -4.85
N ILE A 270 -10.44 22.42 -4.95
CA ILE A 270 -11.25 23.66 -4.84
C ILE A 270 -12.07 23.98 -6.12
N GLY A 271 -11.93 23.21 -7.21
CA GLY A 271 -12.70 23.40 -8.44
C GLY A 271 -14.21 23.14 -8.29
N LYS A 272 -15.00 23.62 -9.25
CA LYS A 272 -16.46 23.43 -9.27
C LYS A 272 -16.89 22.24 -10.13
N LYS A 273 -16.03 21.82 -11.06
CA LYS A 273 -16.34 20.77 -12.04
C LYS A 273 -15.48 19.55 -11.79
N ARG A 274 -16.13 18.41 -11.54
CA ARG A 274 -15.43 17.13 -11.34
C ARG A 274 -15.04 16.55 -12.70
N PHE A 275 -13.75 16.22 -12.87
CA PHE A 275 -13.19 15.69 -14.11
C PHE A 275 -13.94 14.46 -14.62
N GLY A 276 -14.31 13.57 -13.71
CA GLY A 276 -15.03 12.33 -13.99
C GLY A 276 -16.46 12.50 -14.49
N ASP A 277 -17.02 13.71 -14.45
CA ASP A 277 -18.36 14.01 -14.98
C ASP A 277 -18.32 14.25 -16.50
N TYR A 278 -17.16 14.69 -17.02
CA TYR A 278 -16.94 15.00 -18.43
C TYR A 278 -16.10 13.94 -19.14
N PHE A 279 -15.17 13.33 -18.42
CA PHE A 279 -14.21 12.38 -18.96
C PHE A 279 -14.30 11.05 -18.21
N LYS A 280 -14.08 9.94 -18.91
CA LYS A 280 -14.00 8.62 -18.32
C LYS A 280 -12.54 8.19 -18.22
N VAL A 281 -12.12 7.71 -17.06
CA VAL A 281 -10.74 7.23 -16.87
C VAL A 281 -10.75 5.73 -16.67
N SER A 282 -10.13 5.02 -17.60
CA SER A 282 -10.19 3.56 -17.67
C SER A 282 -8.80 2.93 -17.63
N HIS A 283 -8.73 1.71 -17.10
CA HIS A 283 -7.52 0.90 -17.22
C HIS A 283 -7.36 0.39 -18.66
N VAL A 284 -6.11 0.35 -19.09
CA VAL A 284 -5.67 -0.17 -20.39
C VAL A 284 -5.75 -1.72 -20.45
N VAL A 285 -5.44 -2.33 -21.60
CA VAL A 285 -5.51 -3.80 -21.70
C VAL A 285 -4.48 -4.48 -20.77
N ALA A 286 -4.85 -5.64 -20.24
CA ALA A 286 -3.95 -6.46 -19.45
C ALA A 286 -3.76 -7.82 -20.12
N THR A 287 -2.65 -7.95 -20.86
CA THR A 287 -2.29 -9.22 -21.49
C THR A 287 -1.97 -10.31 -20.46
N LEU A 288 -1.48 -9.91 -19.26
CA LEU A 288 -0.94 -10.78 -18.22
C LEU A 288 0.26 -11.64 -18.68
N LEU A 289 0.84 -11.36 -19.85
CA LEU A 289 2.09 -11.96 -20.34
C LEU A 289 2.70 -11.10 -21.47
N ASN A 290 3.14 -9.87 -21.18
CA ASN A 290 3.61 -8.92 -22.21
C ASN A 290 4.67 -9.52 -23.15
N LYS A 291 5.60 -10.35 -22.64
CA LYS A 291 6.63 -11.02 -23.45
C LYS A 291 6.09 -11.87 -24.62
N ALA A 292 4.82 -12.29 -24.56
CA ALA A 292 4.18 -13.07 -25.61
C ALA A 292 3.44 -12.20 -26.64
N TYR A 293 3.05 -10.98 -26.29
CA TYR A 293 2.19 -10.15 -27.14
C TYR A 293 2.84 -8.88 -27.65
N VAL A 294 3.78 -8.31 -26.89
CA VAL A 294 4.46 -7.07 -27.22
C VAL A 294 5.71 -7.39 -28.03
N ILE A 295 5.86 -6.73 -29.17
CA ILE A 295 6.97 -6.86 -30.11
C ILE A 295 7.63 -5.48 -30.21
N ASN A 296 8.88 -5.37 -29.81
CA ASN A 296 9.63 -4.12 -29.86
C ASN A 296 10.19 -3.88 -31.27
N GLU A 297 10.53 -2.63 -31.60
CA GLU A 297 11.17 -2.25 -32.86
C GLU A 297 12.39 -3.11 -33.23
N ASP A 298 13.22 -3.50 -32.24
CA ASP A 298 14.42 -4.34 -32.46
C ASP A 298 14.11 -5.83 -32.70
N MET A 299 12.86 -6.26 -32.59
CA MET A 299 12.48 -7.68 -32.65
C MET A 299 12.01 -8.14 -34.03
N TYR A 300 11.72 -7.21 -34.94
CA TYR A 300 11.11 -7.55 -36.22
C TYR A 300 11.74 -6.82 -37.40
N ASP A 301 11.70 -7.48 -38.55
CA ASP A 301 11.85 -6.85 -39.86
C ASP A 301 10.47 -6.72 -40.52
N GLU A 302 10.23 -5.63 -41.24
CA GLU A 302 9.03 -5.52 -42.08
C GLU A 302 9.26 -6.19 -43.43
N VAL A 303 8.38 -7.13 -43.80
CA VAL A 303 8.45 -7.86 -45.07
C VAL A 303 7.04 -8.00 -45.62
N ASP A 304 6.72 -7.24 -46.68
CA ASP A 304 5.41 -7.21 -47.32
C ASP A 304 4.26 -7.04 -46.29
N GLU A 305 3.35 -8.00 -46.24
CA GLU A 305 2.18 -8.10 -45.34
C GLU A 305 2.51 -8.67 -43.95
N TYR A 306 3.79 -8.79 -43.59
CA TYR A 306 4.24 -9.45 -42.38
C TYR A 306 5.25 -8.64 -41.56
N TYR A 307 5.25 -8.91 -40.26
CA TYR A 307 6.36 -8.63 -39.35
C TYR A 307 7.12 -9.93 -39.09
N LYS A 308 8.37 -9.99 -39.53
CA LYS A 308 9.23 -11.16 -39.34
C LYS A 308 9.91 -11.10 -37.98
N VAL A 309 9.45 -11.91 -37.02
CA VAL A 309 10.05 -12.03 -35.68
C VAL A 309 10.85 -13.33 -35.60
N GLY A 310 12.16 -13.24 -35.78
CA GLY A 310 13.03 -14.40 -35.90
C GLY A 310 12.62 -15.29 -37.08
N LYS A 311 12.07 -16.48 -36.80
CA LYS A 311 11.57 -17.41 -37.83
C LYS A 311 10.06 -17.30 -38.12
N PHE A 312 9.35 -16.44 -37.41
CA PHE A 312 7.90 -16.33 -37.51
C PHE A 312 7.52 -15.15 -38.40
N MET A 313 6.73 -15.40 -39.44
CA MET A 313 6.12 -14.37 -40.28
C MET A 313 4.75 -14.04 -39.68
N ILE A 314 4.64 -12.96 -38.89
CA ILE A 314 3.41 -12.59 -38.21
C ILE A 314 2.62 -11.64 -39.11
N GLU A 315 1.37 -11.97 -39.38
CA GLU A 315 0.47 -11.20 -40.24
C GLU A 315 0.27 -9.78 -39.68
N LYS A 316 0.46 -8.74 -40.52
CA LYS A 316 0.27 -7.32 -40.11
C LYS A 316 -1.14 -7.08 -39.56
N ASP A 317 -2.15 -7.73 -40.14
CA ASP A 317 -3.55 -7.65 -39.69
C ASP A 317 -3.80 -8.20 -38.28
N ALA A 318 -2.91 -9.06 -37.76
CA ALA A 318 -2.99 -9.56 -36.38
C ALA A 318 -2.32 -8.62 -35.37
N ILE A 319 -1.72 -7.52 -35.82
CA ILE A 319 -0.94 -6.58 -35.03
C ILE A 319 -1.67 -5.24 -34.96
N MET A 320 -1.66 -4.63 -33.78
CA MET A 320 -2.10 -3.25 -33.57
C MET A 320 -0.92 -2.38 -33.12
N PRO A 321 -0.95 -1.06 -33.40
CA PRO A 321 -0.05 -0.13 -32.74
C PRO A 321 -0.30 -0.17 -31.23
N THR A 322 0.76 0.04 -30.43
CA THR A 322 0.63 0.12 -28.97
C THR A 322 1.49 1.23 -28.39
N ALA A 323 1.11 1.67 -27.19
CA ALA A 323 1.83 2.70 -26.48
C ALA A 323 1.84 2.42 -24.98
N THR A 324 2.91 2.87 -24.34
CA THR A 324 3.00 3.00 -22.88
C THR A 324 3.52 4.39 -22.53
N PRO A 325 3.19 4.95 -21.36
CA PRO A 325 3.73 6.24 -20.95
C PRO A 325 5.27 6.27 -20.96
N ARG A 326 5.90 5.11 -20.70
CA ARG A 326 7.35 4.95 -20.72
C ARG A 326 7.88 5.06 -22.15
N ASN A 327 7.29 4.36 -23.11
CA ASN A 327 7.79 4.33 -24.47
C ASN A 327 7.57 5.65 -25.18
N MET A 328 6.41 6.29 -24.96
CA MET A 328 6.14 7.65 -25.44
C MET A 328 7.17 8.66 -24.91
N ARG A 329 7.62 8.52 -23.66
CA ARG A 329 8.65 9.39 -23.08
C ARG A 329 10.02 9.23 -23.76
N TYR A 330 10.36 8.01 -24.17
CA TYR A 330 11.67 7.69 -24.75
C TYR A 330 11.65 7.61 -26.28
N GLY A 331 10.51 7.89 -26.92
CA GLY A 331 10.36 7.79 -28.38
C GLY A 331 10.57 6.38 -28.93
N LYS A 332 10.16 5.35 -28.17
CA LYS A 332 10.30 3.94 -28.59
C LYS A 332 9.02 3.43 -29.23
N GLU A 333 9.15 2.68 -30.31
CA GLU A 333 8.00 2.04 -30.96
C GLU A 333 7.86 0.57 -30.53
N GLU A 334 6.60 0.19 -30.28
CA GLU A 334 6.21 -1.18 -29.98
C GLU A 334 4.94 -1.51 -30.74
N LYS A 335 4.76 -2.81 -31.00
CA LYS A 335 3.60 -3.41 -31.63
C LYS A 335 3.00 -4.46 -30.69
N ILE A 336 1.70 -4.70 -30.81
CA ILE A 336 1.02 -5.70 -29.98
C ILE A 336 0.21 -6.67 -30.83
N ILE A 337 0.42 -7.98 -30.61
CA ILE A 337 -0.44 -9.01 -31.19
C ILE A 337 -1.82 -8.88 -30.56
N PHE A 338 -2.83 -8.67 -31.39
CA PHE A 338 -4.21 -8.40 -31.00
C PHE A 338 -5.13 -9.52 -31.50
N PRO A 339 -5.41 -10.55 -30.66
CA PRO A 339 -6.15 -11.74 -31.07
C PRO A 339 -7.68 -11.52 -31.09
N TYR A 340 -8.12 -10.37 -31.61
CA TYR A 340 -9.51 -9.96 -31.68
C TYR A 340 -9.75 -9.15 -32.96
N LYS A 341 -11.01 -8.91 -33.31
CA LYS A 341 -11.39 -7.92 -34.32
C LYS A 341 -12.56 -7.08 -33.85
N TYR A 342 -12.69 -5.89 -34.40
CA TYR A 342 -13.89 -5.06 -34.22
C TYR A 342 -14.69 -5.04 -35.51
N ILE A 343 -15.97 -5.38 -35.45
CA ILE A 343 -16.92 -5.25 -36.56
C ILE A 343 -18.05 -4.35 -36.07
N ASN A 344 -18.31 -3.23 -36.75
CA ASN A 344 -19.32 -2.24 -36.33
C ASN A 344 -19.18 -1.83 -34.85
N ASN A 345 -17.94 -1.56 -34.42
CA ASN A 345 -17.55 -1.27 -33.03
C ASN A 345 -17.85 -2.37 -32.00
N GLN A 346 -18.25 -3.56 -32.42
CA GLN A 346 -18.41 -4.72 -31.54
C GLN A 346 -17.16 -5.59 -31.54
N LEU A 347 -16.69 -5.94 -30.34
CA LEU A 347 -15.56 -6.84 -30.15
C LEU A 347 -15.96 -8.28 -30.51
N ILE A 348 -15.30 -8.84 -31.52
CA ILE A 348 -15.45 -10.23 -31.93
C ILE A 348 -14.22 -11.03 -31.48
N LYS A 349 -14.49 -12.17 -30.85
CA LYS A 349 -13.48 -13.13 -30.42
C LYS A 349 -13.40 -14.30 -31.40
N TYR A 350 -12.19 -14.66 -31.80
CA TYR A 350 -11.97 -15.82 -32.66
C TYR A 350 -12.10 -17.13 -31.90
N THR A 351 -12.58 -18.18 -32.57
CA THR A 351 -12.26 -19.56 -32.17
C THR A 351 -10.79 -19.86 -32.38
N GLU A 352 -10.26 -20.89 -31.70
CA GLU A 352 -8.85 -21.28 -31.88
C GLU A 352 -8.57 -21.68 -33.33
N LYS A 353 -9.52 -22.38 -33.96
CA LYS A 353 -9.44 -22.78 -35.37
C LYS A 353 -9.48 -21.57 -36.30
N GLU A 354 -10.38 -20.61 -36.05
CA GLU A 354 -10.44 -19.37 -36.82
C GLU A 354 -9.14 -18.57 -36.72
N PHE A 355 -8.63 -18.35 -35.50
CA PHE A 355 -7.40 -17.58 -35.29
C PHE A 355 -6.20 -18.27 -35.96
N LYS A 356 -6.10 -19.60 -35.85
CA LYS A 356 -5.06 -20.39 -36.51
C LYS A 356 -5.14 -20.32 -38.05
N ASN A 357 -6.34 -20.34 -38.60
CA ASN A 357 -6.52 -20.35 -40.06
C ASN A 357 -6.31 -18.95 -40.67
N LEU A 358 -6.76 -17.90 -39.98
CA LEU A 358 -6.62 -16.52 -40.44
C LEU A 358 -5.22 -15.95 -40.19
N TYR A 359 -4.61 -16.30 -39.05
CA TYR A 359 -3.31 -15.77 -38.63
C TYR A 359 -2.36 -16.91 -38.19
N PRO A 360 -1.99 -17.83 -39.11
CA PRO A 360 -1.14 -18.97 -38.80
C PRO A 360 0.23 -18.59 -38.22
N GLY A 361 0.79 -17.46 -38.65
CA GLY A 361 2.05 -16.89 -38.16
C GLY A 361 1.96 -16.42 -36.71
N ALA A 362 0.99 -15.55 -36.42
CA ALA A 362 0.70 -15.10 -35.05
C ALA A 362 0.38 -16.27 -34.12
N PHE A 363 -0.42 -17.24 -34.58
CA PHE A 363 -0.76 -18.45 -33.82
C PHE A 363 0.48 -19.27 -33.48
N SER A 364 1.36 -19.51 -34.46
CA SER A 364 2.61 -20.25 -34.28
C SER A 364 3.55 -19.54 -33.30
N TYR A 365 3.67 -18.21 -33.41
CA TYR A 365 4.46 -17.40 -32.49
C TYR A 365 3.94 -17.49 -31.05
N LEU A 366 2.63 -17.30 -30.83
CA LEU A 366 2.02 -17.40 -29.50
C LEU A 366 2.13 -18.82 -28.92
N THR A 367 2.13 -19.85 -29.75
CA THR A 367 2.26 -21.25 -29.31
C THR A 367 3.58 -21.50 -28.57
N LYS A 368 4.67 -20.78 -28.89
CA LYS A 368 5.93 -20.80 -28.13
C LYS A 368 5.73 -20.46 -26.65
N PHE A 369 4.72 -19.66 -26.32
CA PHE A 369 4.40 -19.21 -24.97
C PHE A 369 3.20 -19.97 -24.37
N LYS A 370 2.65 -20.98 -25.05
CA LYS A 370 1.39 -21.64 -24.67
C LYS A 370 1.35 -22.12 -23.22
N GLU A 371 2.43 -22.73 -22.74
CA GLU A 371 2.50 -23.18 -21.35
C GLU A 371 2.37 -22.02 -20.34
N ASP A 372 3.11 -20.94 -20.55
CA ASP A 372 3.05 -19.75 -19.68
C ASP A 372 1.70 -19.06 -19.76
N LEU A 373 1.10 -19.03 -20.97
CA LEU A 373 -0.21 -18.46 -21.22
C LEU A 373 -1.34 -19.24 -20.55
N ILE A 374 -1.19 -20.56 -20.39
CA ILE A 374 -2.13 -21.41 -19.65
C ILE A 374 -1.94 -21.25 -18.13
N LYS A 375 -0.68 -21.11 -17.66
CA LYS A 375 -0.35 -21.00 -16.23
C LYS A 375 -0.71 -19.64 -15.61
N ARG A 376 -0.89 -18.58 -16.41
CA ARG A 376 -1.19 -17.23 -15.91
C ARG A 376 -2.61 -17.12 -15.31
N LYS A 377 -2.82 -16.12 -14.47
CA LYS A 377 -4.11 -15.87 -13.77
C LYS A 377 -5.15 -15.16 -14.65
N SER A 378 -5.43 -15.70 -15.83
CA SER A 378 -6.42 -15.18 -16.77
C SER A 378 -7.86 -15.41 -16.31
N ASP A 379 -8.80 -14.68 -16.90
CA ASP A 379 -10.23 -14.91 -16.72
C ASP A 379 -10.62 -16.32 -17.23
N LYS A 380 -11.49 -17.04 -16.50
CA LYS A 380 -11.86 -18.44 -16.79
C LYS A 380 -12.39 -18.67 -18.21
N LYS A 381 -12.98 -17.63 -18.82
CA LYS A 381 -13.56 -17.66 -20.16
C LYS A 381 -12.57 -17.27 -21.27
N SER A 382 -11.37 -16.81 -20.93
CA SER A 382 -10.34 -16.45 -21.91
C SER A 382 -9.69 -17.71 -22.46
N LYS A 383 -9.58 -17.80 -23.79
CA LYS A 383 -8.79 -18.85 -24.46
C LYS A 383 -7.31 -18.62 -24.20
N TRP A 384 -6.48 -19.66 -24.35
CA TRP A 384 -5.06 -19.58 -24.03
C TRP A 384 -4.33 -18.47 -24.82
N PHE A 385 -4.74 -18.18 -26.05
CA PHE A 385 -4.15 -17.14 -26.90
C PHE A 385 -4.76 -15.74 -26.70
N GLU A 386 -5.91 -15.61 -26.03
CA GLU A 386 -6.56 -14.32 -25.72
C GLU A 386 -5.78 -13.54 -24.64
N TYR A 387 -6.01 -12.24 -24.49
CA TYR A 387 -5.52 -11.50 -23.32
C TYR A 387 -6.11 -12.04 -22.02
N GLY A 388 -5.32 -11.90 -20.94
CA GLY A 388 -5.72 -12.41 -19.63
C GLY A 388 -6.94 -11.72 -19.02
N ARG A 389 -7.30 -10.52 -19.51
CA ARG A 389 -8.39 -9.67 -19.04
C ARG A 389 -9.10 -9.02 -20.23
N THR A 390 -10.43 -8.98 -20.23
CA THR A 390 -11.23 -8.47 -21.36
C THR A 390 -11.94 -7.15 -21.10
N GLN A 391 -11.87 -6.63 -19.87
CA GLN A 391 -12.66 -5.48 -19.41
C GLN A 391 -12.36 -4.21 -20.22
N ALA A 392 -11.09 -3.97 -20.55
CA ALA A 392 -10.68 -2.78 -21.31
C ALA A 392 -11.08 -2.84 -22.79
N LEU A 393 -11.25 -4.04 -23.36
CA LEU A 393 -11.44 -4.23 -24.81
C LEU A 393 -12.75 -3.62 -25.33
N LEU A 394 -13.77 -3.43 -24.49
CA LEU A 394 -15.08 -2.92 -24.94
C LEU A 394 -15.07 -1.42 -25.25
N GLY A 395 -14.18 -0.64 -24.63
CA GLY A 395 -14.17 0.83 -24.75
C GLY A 395 -12.86 1.42 -25.27
N ILE A 396 -11.83 0.60 -25.49
CA ILE A 396 -10.50 1.10 -25.85
C ILE A 396 -10.39 1.59 -27.29
N LYS A 397 -11.34 1.22 -28.17
CA LYS A 397 -11.36 1.63 -29.58
C LYS A 397 -12.08 2.97 -29.71
N CYS A 398 -11.41 4.05 -29.32
CA CYS A 398 -11.84 5.44 -29.44
C CYS A 398 -10.62 6.37 -29.52
N GLU A 399 -10.75 7.63 -29.90
CA GLU A 399 -9.68 8.59 -29.59
C GLU A 399 -9.50 8.68 -28.08
N LYS A 400 -8.24 8.69 -27.61
CA LYS A 400 -7.97 8.63 -26.17
C LYS A 400 -6.70 9.40 -25.79
N LEU A 401 -6.61 9.79 -24.52
CA LEU A 401 -5.35 10.21 -23.91
C LEU A 401 -4.77 9.06 -23.09
N LEU A 402 -3.45 9.00 -22.98
CA LEU A 402 -2.70 8.03 -22.18
C LEU A 402 -1.94 8.74 -21.07
N ILE A 403 -2.12 8.28 -19.84
CA ILE A 403 -1.45 8.79 -18.64
C ILE A 403 -0.83 7.66 -17.83
N SER A 404 0.28 7.94 -17.15
CA SER A 404 0.91 7.02 -16.22
C SER A 404 0.11 6.89 -14.92
N THR A 405 0.11 5.68 -14.33
CA THR A 405 -0.36 5.47 -12.95
C THR A 405 0.65 5.94 -11.91
N ILE A 406 1.89 6.25 -12.33
CA ILE A 406 2.99 6.74 -11.50
C ILE A 406 3.45 8.09 -12.04
N ILE A 407 3.40 9.11 -11.19
CA ILE A 407 3.80 10.48 -11.49
C ILE A 407 4.97 10.84 -10.57
N THR A 408 5.98 11.51 -11.11
CA THR A 408 7.17 11.93 -10.33
C THR A 408 7.23 13.45 -10.27
N ASP A 409 7.71 14.11 -11.34
CA ASP A 409 7.94 15.57 -11.32
C ASP A 409 6.83 16.34 -12.04
N LYS A 410 6.40 15.84 -13.19
CA LYS A 410 5.32 16.41 -14.00
C LYS A 410 4.39 15.32 -14.50
N VAL A 411 3.15 15.71 -14.77
CA VAL A 411 2.18 14.86 -15.47
C VAL A 411 2.47 14.96 -16.96
N ALA A 412 2.61 13.82 -17.61
CA ALA A 412 2.77 13.74 -19.06
C ALA A 412 1.60 12.96 -19.64
N VAL A 413 0.89 13.59 -20.58
CA VAL A 413 -0.32 13.04 -21.20
C VAL A 413 -0.13 12.95 -22.70
N TYR A 414 -0.35 11.76 -23.26
CA TYR A 414 -0.11 11.49 -24.68
C TYR A 414 -1.41 11.24 -25.41
N ARG A 415 -1.66 11.91 -26.55
CA ARG A 415 -2.82 11.61 -27.38
C ARG A 415 -2.54 10.36 -28.20
N LEU A 416 -3.49 9.44 -28.25
CA LEU A 416 -3.44 8.23 -29.06
C LEU A 416 -4.65 8.18 -29.99
N ASP A 417 -4.42 7.59 -31.16
CA ASP A 417 -5.48 7.32 -32.12
C ASP A 417 -6.42 6.18 -31.66
N GLU A 418 -7.48 5.97 -32.45
CA GLU A 418 -8.47 4.93 -32.21
C GLU A 418 -7.85 3.52 -32.20
N ALA A 419 -6.94 3.25 -33.14
CA ALA A 419 -6.37 1.93 -33.38
C ALA A 419 -5.36 1.48 -32.31
N CYS A 420 -4.70 2.42 -31.62
CA CYS A 420 -3.66 2.14 -30.66
C CYS A 420 -4.19 1.45 -29.40
N ILE A 421 -3.64 0.28 -29.07
CA ILE A 421 -4.05 -0.55 -27.95
C ILE A 421 -2.99 -0.46 -26.83
N PRO A 422 -3.04 0.54 -25.92
CA PRO A 422 -2.07 0.65 -24.84
C PRO A 422 -2.21 -0.52 -23.86
N TYR A 423 -1.08 -0.97 -23.29
CA TYR A 423 -1.06 -2.09 -22.31
C TYR A 423 -0.46 -1.70 -20.95
N ALA A 424 -0.02 -0.45 -20.77
CA ALA A 424 0.40 0.08 -19.48
C ALA A 424 -0.09 1.53 -19.28
N GLY A 425 -0.46 1.89 -18.05
CA GLY A 425 -1.04 3.20 -17.72
C GLY A 425 -2.56 3.17 -17.57
N MET A 426 -3.19 4.32 -17.79
CA MET A 426 -4.64 4.51 -17.86
C MET A 426 -4.95 5.34 -19.10
N TYR A 427 -6.12 5.12 -19.70
CA TYR A 427 -6.59 5.95 -20.79
C TYR A 427 -7.79 6.82 -20.38
N ILE A 428 -7.89 7.99 -20.99
CA ILE A 428 -9.00 8.92 -20.82
C ILE A 428 -9.77 9.01 -22.14
N SER A 429 -11.09 8.88 -22.07
CA SER A 429 -12.01 9.08 -23.20
C SER A 429 -13.10 10.08 -22.82
N LEU A 430 -13.79 10.63 -23.82
CA LEU A 430 -14.99 11.47 -23.59
C LEU A 430 -16.14 10.62 -23.03
N ARG A 431 -17.03 11.26 -22.27
CA ARG A 431 -18.36 10.71 -21.96
C ARG A 431 -19.37 11.23 -22.97
N ASP A 432 -20.25 10.35 -23.44
CA ASP A 432 -21.26 10.70 -24.45
C ASP A 432 -22.28 11.73 -23.93
N GLU A 433 -22.52 11.74 -22.61
CA GLU A 433 -23.59 12.50 -21.95
C GLU A 433 -23.24 13.98 -21.67
N HIS A 434 -21.97 14.39 -21.79
CA HIS A 434 -21.50 15.73 -21.42
C HIS A 434 -20.38 16.25 -22.35
N GLN A 435 -20.72 16.51 -23.62
CA GLN A 435 -19.78 16.99 -24.66
C GLN A 435 -19.43 18.50 -24.54
N GLU A 436 -19.39 19.07 -23.34
CA GLU A 436 -18.96 20.46 -23.14
C GLU A 436 -17.47 20.65 -23.51
N TYR A 437 -16.67 19.61 -23.33
CA TYR A 437 -15.22 19.66 -23.47
C TYR A 437 -14.68 18.57 -24.41
N ASN A 438 -13.47 18.80 -24.93
CA ASN A 438 -12.76 17.85 -25.78
C ASN A 438 -11.50 17.27 -25.10
N LEU A 439 -10.84 16.30 -25.73
CA LEU A 439 -9.62 15.68 -25.19
C LEU A 439 -8.43 16.65 -25.13
N GLY A 440 -8.39 17.71 -25.94
CA GLY A 440 -7.37 18.76 -25.84
C GLY A 440 -7.47 19.49 -24.50
N PHE A 441 -8.68 19.91 -24.13
CA PHE A 441 -8.94 20.54 -22.85
C PHE A 441 -8.67 19.60 -21.66
N ALA A 442 -9.02 18.31 -21.78
CA ALA A 442 -8.67 17.31 -20.76
C ALA A 442 -7.16 17.22 -20.54
N LYS A 443 -6.37 17.27 -21.62
CA LYS A 443 -4.90 17.27 -21.56
C LYS A 443 -4.37 18.51 -20.85
N GLU A 444 -4.88 19.70 -21.16
CA GLU A 444 -4.52 20.95 -20.48
C GLU A 444 -4.79 20.88 -18.97
N ILE A 445 -5.96 20.38 -18.57
CA ILE A 445 -6.31 20.20 -17.15
C ILE A 445 -5.30 19.28 -16.45
N LEU A 446 -5.03 18.11 -17.04
CA LEU A 446 -4.16 17.09 -16.44
C LEU A 446 -2.68 17.50 -16.44
N GLU A 447 -2.24 18.40 -17.30
CA GLU A 447 -0.87 18.93 -17.32
C GLU A 447 -0.70 20.21 -16.51
N SER A 448 -1.78 20.73 -15.92
CA SER A 448 -1.76 21.93 -15.08
C SER A 448 -1.03 21.73 -13.74
N GLU A 449 -0.50 22.84 -13.20
CA GLU A 449 0.09 22.86 -11.86
C GLU A 449 -0.93 22.47 -10.78
N ASN A 450 -2.18 22.94 -10.91
CA ASN A 450 -3.27 22.60 -9.99
C ASN A 450 -3.49 21.09 -9.89
N PHE A 451 -3.48 20.38 -11.02
CA PHE A 451 -3.60 18.93 -11.00
C PHE A 451 -2.37 18.26 -10.37
N MET A 452 -1.16 18.76 -10.65
CA MET A 452 0.06 18.23 -10.02
C MET A 452 0.06 18.44 -8.49
N GLU A 453 -0.43 19.57 -7.98
CA GLU A 453 -0.61 19.81 -6.55
C GLU A 453 -1.64 18.87 -5.92
N TYR A 454 -2.75 18.64 -6.61
CA TYR A 454 -3.74 17.64 -6.22
C TYR A 454 -3.12 16.24 -6.16
N VAL A 455 -2.32 15.83 -7.15
CA VAL A 455 -1.59 14.56 -7.18
C VAL A 455 -0.64 14.42 -5.99
N LYS A 456 0.10 15.47 -5.63
CA LYS A 456 0.98 15.51 -4.43
C LYS A 456 0.19 15.22 -3.14
N LYS A 457 -1.04 15.71 -3.07
CA LYS A 457 -1.94 15.53 -1.91
C LYS A 457 -2.62 14.16 -1.88
N VAL A 458 -3.17 13.66 -3.00
CA VAL A 458 -3.98 12.42 -3.05
C VAL A 458 -3.17 11.14 -3.36
N GLY A 459 -1.98 11.31 -3.94
CA GLY A 459 -1.12 10.23 -4.40
C GLY A 459 -0.54 9.38 -3.27
N ILE A 460 -0.38 8.09 -3.53
CA ILE A 460 0.29 7.15 -2.62
C ILE A 460 1.77 7.13 -2.97
N ASN A 461 2.64 7.45 -2.02
CA ASN A 461 4.08 7.40 -2.27
C ASN A 461 4.56 5.95 -2.52
N ILE A 462 5.37 5.76 -3.55
CA ILE A 462 6.00 4.47 -3.88
C ILE A 462 7.46 4.46 -3.46
N SER A 463 8.25 5.38 -4.01
CA SER A 463 9.68 5.52 -3.75
C SER A 463 10.15 6.92 -4.14
N GLY A 464 11.04 7.52 -3.34
CA GLY A 464 11.49 8.89 -3.55
C GLY A 464 10.31 9.88 -3.63
N SER A 465 10.28 10.67 -4.71
CA SER A 465 9.20 11.61 -5.06
C SER A 465 8.07 11.00 -5.89
N SER A 466 8.14 9.72 -6.25
CA SER A 466 7.14 9.09 -7.12
C SER A 466 5.85 8.74 -6.39
N LEU A 467 4.74 9.16 -6.98
CA LEU A 467 3.37 9.05 -6.47
C LEU A 467 2.54 8.16 -7.40
N ARG A 468 1.83 7.20 -6.80
CA ARG A 468 0.81 6.42 -7.47
C ARG A 468 -0.53 7.12 -7.40
N ILE A 469 -1.19 7.24 -8.54
CA ILE A 469 -2.60 7.63 -8.64
C ILE A 469 -3.43 6.51 -9.28
N THR A 470 -4.73 6.54 -9.01
CA THR A 470 -5.72 5.62 -9.57
C THR A 470 -6.63 6.33 -10.56
N SER A 471 -7.39 5.60 -11.36
CA SER A 471 -8.36 6.19 -12.28
C SER A 471 -9.37 7.07 -11.53
N LYS A 472 -9.81 6.58 -10.37
CA LYS A 472 -10.71 7.32 -9.48
C LYS A 472 -10.09 8.61 -8.96
N ASP A 473 -8.78 8.63 -8.67
CA ASP A 473 -8.15 9.88 -8.22
C ASP A 473 -8.23 10.96 -9.30
N ILE A 474 -8.04 10.58 -10.57
CA ILE A 474 -8.19 11.49 -11.71
C ILE A 474 -9.65 11.93 -11.85
N GLU A 475 -10.60 10.99 -11.80
CA GLU A 475 -12.02 11.30 -11.94
C GLU A 475 -12.56 12.21 -10.82
N GLU A 476 -12.06 12.10 -9.59
CA GLU A 476 -12.48 12.95 -8.46
C GLU A 476 -11.81 14.33 -8.46
N PHE A 477 -10.88 14.63 -9.37
CA PHE A 477 -10.25 15.95 -9.44
C PHE A 477 -11.27 17.02 -9.85
N ASN A 478 -11.28 18.13 -9.14
CA ASN A 478 -12.09 19.29 -9.45
C ASN A 478 -11.23 20.41 -10.05
N PHE A 479 -11.63 20.88 -11.23
CA PHE A 479 -11.01 22.01 -11.93
C PHE A 479 -11.91 23.25 -11.99
#